data_AF-E5BDH7-F1
#
_entry.id   AF-E5BDH7-F1
#
_cell.length_a   1.000
_cell.length_b   1.000
_cell.length_c   1.000
_cell.angle_alpha   90.00
_cell.angle_beta   90.00
_cell.angle_gamma   90.00
#
_symmetry.space_group_name_H-M   'P 1'
#
loop_
_entity.id
_entity.type
_entity.pdbx_description
1 polymer ?
#
loop_
_entity_poly.entity_id
_entity_poly.type
_entity_poly.pdbx_seq_one_letter_code
_entity_poly.pdbx_strand_id
1 'polypeptide(L)'
;MNKIKLKKIARSNLYSYNLKEDNWEYINYLDTGNITMNHINEIQHINLRVEKLPSRAKRKVRYNNIIYSTVRPSQKHFGIIKNILPNFLVSTGFVVLEIDPLKADADFIYYFLT
;
A
#
# COMPACT_ATOMS: atom_id res chain seq x y z
N MET A 1 25.31 19.61 6.68
CA MET A 1 24.19 18.68 6.95
C MET A 1 23.68 18.14 5.61
N ASN A 2 23.82 16.84 5.35
CA ASN A 2 23.41 16.26 4.08
C ASN A 2 21.88 16.09 4.05
N LYS A 3 21.23 16.63 3.01
CA LYS A 3 19.78 16.50 2.77
C LYS A 3 19.55 15.68 1.51
N ILE A 4 18.66 14.70 1.58
CA ILE A 4 18.25 13.90 0.43
C ILE A 4 16.73 14.04 0.22
N LYS A 5 16.29 14.12 -1.04
CA LYS A 5 14.85 14.12 -1.35
C LYS A 5 14.35 12.68 -1.36
N LEU A 6 13.16 12.42 -0.82
CA LEU A 6 12.54 11.10 -0.78
C LEU A 6 12.53 10.41 -2.16
N LYS A 7 12.25 11.15 -3.24
CA LYS A 7 12.28 10.63 -4.62
C LYS A 7 13.62 10.05 -5.09
N LYS A 8 14.73 10.32 -4.39
CA LYS A 8 16.06 9.74 -4.70
C LYS A 8 16.25 8.34 -4.09
N ILE A 9 15.47 8.02 -3.06
CA ILE A 9 15.57 6.78 -2.28
C ILE A 9 14.30 5.94 -2.33
N ALA A 10 13.20 6.47 -2.86
CA ALA A 10 11.93 5.80 -2.95
C ALA A 10 11.30 5.97 -4.33
N ARG A 11 10.60 4.93 -4.79
CA ARG A 11 9.65 4.99 -5.90
C ARG A 11 8.24 4.83 -5.33
N SER A 12 7.24 5.29 -6.08
CA SER A 12 5.86 5.23 -5.61
C SER A 12 4.93 4.63 -6.64
N ASN A 13 3.93 3.87 -6.18
CA ASN A 13 2.82 3.35 -6.99
C ASN A 13 3.29 2.52 -8.21
N LEU A 14 4.37 1.75 -8.04
CA LEU A 14 5.05 1.04 -9.13
C LEU A 14 4.16 0.02 -9.84
N TYR A 15 3.29 -0.65 -9.08
CA TYR A 15 2.51 -1.77 -9.58
C TYR A 15 1.02 -1.55 -9.35
N SER A 16 0.24 -1.83 -10.37
CA SER A 16 -1.22 -1.77 -10.31
C SER A 16 -1.80 -3.07 -10.87
N TYR A 17 -2.98 -3.43 -10.37
CA TYR A 17 -3.76 -4.55 -10.86
C TYR A 17 -4.32 -4.27 -12.24
N ASN A 18 -4.17 -5.24 -13.13
CA ASN A 18 -4.75 -5.26 -14.45
C ASN A 18 -5.59 -6.54 -14.59
N LEU A 19 -6.89 -6.37 -14.74
CA LEU A 19 -7.84 -7.48 -14.79
C LEU A 19 -7.51 -8.52 -15.88
N LYS A 20 -6.98 -8.08 -17.03
CA LYS A 20 -6.66 -8.98 -18.16
C LYS A 20 -5.35 -9.74 -17.95
N GLU A 21 -4.35 -9.07 -17.38
CA GLU A 21 -3.00 -9.65 -17.21
C GLU A 21 -2.89 -10.50 -15.95
N ASP A 22 -3.50 -10.08 -14.86
CA ASP A 22 -3.40 -10.75 -13.56
C ASP A 22 -4.39 -11.90 -13.42
N ASN A 23 -5.61 -11.73 -13.92
CA ASN A 23 -6.67 -12.76 -13.92
C ASN A 23 -6.85 -13.48 -12.58
N TRP A 24 -6.92 -12.74 -11.47
CA TRP A 24 -7.11 -13.31 -10.14
C TRP A 24 -8.57 -13.72 -9.90
N GLU A 25 -8.78 -14.80 -9.15
CA GLU A 25 -10.14 -15.27 -8.81
C GLU A 25 -10.75 -14.54 -7.61
N TYR A 26 -9.90 -14.04 -6.72
CA TYR A 26 -10.28 -13.29 -5.53
C TYR A 26 -9.21 -12.26 -5.20
N ILE A 27 -9.57 -11.26 -4.40
CA ILE A 27 -8.70 -10.20 -3.92
C ILE A 27 -8.79 -10.09 -2.41
N ASN A 28 -7.64 -9.95 -1.75
CA ASN A 28 -7.58 -9.41 -0.40
C ASN A 28 -7.39 -7.89 -0.55
N TYR A 29 -8.24 -7.07 0.07
CA TYR A 29 -8.29 -5.63 -0.16
C TYR A 29 -8.20 -4.85 1.15
N LEU A 30 -7.26 -3.90 1.21
CA LEU A 30 -7.15 -2.93 2.29
C LEU A 30 -7.49 -1.53 1.78
N ASP A 31 -8.59 -0.97 2.28
CA ASP A 31 -8.94 0.43 2.05
C ASP A 31 -8.35 1.38 3.10
N THR A 32 -8.51 2.69 2.87
CA THR A 32 -7.95 3.73 3.75
C THR A 32 -8.56 3.74 5.14
N GLY A 33 -9.86 3.46 5.29
CA GLY A 33 -10.55 3.50 6.58
C GLY A 33 -10.26 2.28 7.47
N ASN A 34 -9.72 1.21 6.89
CA ASN A 34 -9.44 -0.04 7.58
C ASN A 34 -8.01 -0.17 8.12
N ILE A 35 -7.25 0.93 8.14
CA ILE A 35 -5.94 1.02 8.81
C ILE A 35 -5.76 2.36 9.51
N THR A 36 -5.25 2.37 10.73
CA THR A 36 -4.88 3.59 11.44
C THR A 36 -3.59 3.34 12.22
N MET A 37 -2.58 4.20 12.02
CA MET A 37 -1.30 4.12 12.75
C MET A 37 -0.69 2.71 12.75
N ASN A 38 -0.58 2.07 11.59
CA ASN A 38 -0.11 0.69 11.38
C ASN A 38 -1.01 -0.43 11.95
N HIS A 39 -2.14 -0.10 12.57
CA HIS A 39 -3.11 -1.09 13.03
C HIS A 39 -4.16 -1.31 11.96
N ILE A 40 -4.17 -2.51 11.39
CA ILE A 40 -5.18 -2.96 10.43
C ILE A 40 -6.39 -3.48 11.21
N ASN A 41 -7.57 -2.93 10.92
CA ASN A 41 -8.82 -3.38 11.50
C ASN A 41 -9.37 -4.58 10.74
N GLU A 42 -9.40 -4.48 9.41
CA GLU A 42 -10.00 -5.49 8.54
C GLU A 42 -9.27 -5.53 7.19
N ILE A 43 -9.17 -6.72 6.61
CA ILE A 43 -8.83 -6.93 5.20
C ILE A 43 -10.03 -7.59 4.55
N GLN A 44 -10.62 -6.93 3.56
CA GLN A 44 -11.79 -7.44 2.84
C GLN A 44 -11.37 -8.54 1.88
N HIS A 45 -12.06 -9.67 1.92
CA HIS A 45 -11.93 -10.73 0.92
C HIS A 45 -13.03 -10.59 -0.12
N ILE A 46 -12.65 -10.42 -1.38
CA ILE A 46 -13.58 -10.14 -2.50
C ILE A 46 -13.47 -11.25 -3.51
N ASN A 47 -14.57 -11.99 -3.72
CA ASN A 47 -14.64 -13.05 -4.73
C ASN A 47 -15.05 -12.48 -6.09
N LEU A 48 -14.14 -12.46 -7.06
CA LEU A 48 -14.36 -11.81 -8.35
C LEU A 48 -15.34 -12.54 -9.28
N ARG A 49 -15.75 -13.76 -8.93
CA ARG A 49 -16.78 -14.50 -9.67
C ARG A 49 -18.20 -14.01 -9.37
N VAL A 50 -18.40 -13.41 -8.19
CA VAL A 50 -19.74 -13.03 -7.68
C VAL A 50 -19.82 -11.57 -7.22
N GLU A 51 -18.70 -10.94 -6.89
CA GLU A 51 -18.62 -9.57 -6.41
C GLU A 51 -17.92 -8.64 -7.41
N LYS A 52 -18.34 -7.37 -7.40
CA LYS A 52 -17.68 -6.33 -8.19
C LYS A 52 -16.51 -5.74 -7.41
N LEU A 53 -15.33 -5.76 -8.03
CA LEU A 53 -14.14 -5.11 -7.48
C LEU A 53 -14.36 -3.59 -7.28
N PRO A 54 -14.11 -3.03 -6.08
CA PRO A 54 -14.13 -1.60 -5.88
C PRO A 54 -13.19 -0.86 -6.84
N SER A 55 -13.63 0.27 -7.38
CA SER A 55 -12.85 1.02 -8.39
C SER A 55 -11.49 1.52 -7.88
N ARG A 56 -11.33 1.62 -6.55
CA ARG A 56 -10.08 2.01 -5.88
C ARG A 56 -9.16 0.83 -5.54
N ALA A 57 -9.63 -0.41 -5.58
CA ALA A 57 -8.81 -1.58 -5.31
C ALA A 57 -7.89 -1.87 -6.51
N LYS A 58 -6.73 -1.22 -6.55
CA LYS A 58 -5.83 -1.28 -7.72
C LYS A 58 -4.35 -1.35 -7.39
N ARG A 59 -3.86 -0.85 -6.25
CA ARG A 59 -2.41 -0.79 -6.02
C ARG A 59 -1.93 -2.13 -5.48
N LYS A 60 -0.92 -2.72 -6.12
CA LYS A 60 -0.26 -3.91 -5.56
C LYS A 60 0.78 -3.46 -4.54
N VAL A 61 0.96 -4.26 -3.51
CA VAL A 61 1.96 -4.02 -2.46
C VAL A 61 2.89 -5.22 -2.32
N ARG A 62 4.08 -4.94 -1.78
CA ARG A 62 5.10 -5.93 -1.44
C ARG A 62 5.55 -5.73 0.00
N TYR A 63 6.26 -6.73 0.52
CA TYR A 63 6.90 -6.62 1.83
C TYR A 63 7.76 -5.34 1.90
N ASN A 64 7.72 -4.64 3.03
CA ASN A 64 8.35 -3.34 3.26
C ASN A 64 7.84 -2.16 2.42
N ASN A 65 6.76 -2.32 1.64
CA ASN A 65 6.09 -1.14 1.11
C ASN A 65 5.44 -0.34 2.25
N ILE A 66 5.59 0.97 2.21
CA ILE A 66 4.86 1.89 3.10
C ILE A 66 3.61 2.35 2.37
N ILE A 67 2.45 2.23 3.00
CA ILE A 67 1.21 2.83 2.52
C ILE A 67 0.91 4.07 3.33
N TYR A 68 0.64 5.18 2.65
CA TYR A 68 0.34 6.46 3.31
C TYR A 68 -0.84 7.12 2.61
N SER A 69 -1.93 7.38 3.33
CA SER A 69 -3.11 8.01 2.76
C SER A 69 -2.83 9.48 2.45
N THR A 70 -3.10 9.88 1.22
CA THR A 70 -3.14 11.30 0.85
C THR A 70 -4.52 11.92 1.04
N VAL A 71 -5.52 11.08 1.33
CA VAL A 71 -6.87 11.51 1.68
C VAL A 71 -6.88 11.85 3.17
N ARG A 72 -7.01 13.15 3.49
CA ARG A 72 -7.08 13.72 4.86
C ARG A 72 -5.97 13.18 5.79
N PRO A 73 -4.72 13.64 5.63
CA PRO A 73 -3.57 13.14 6.40
C PRO A 73 -3.74 13.18 7.93
N SER A 74 -4.58 14.08 8.45
CA SER A 74 -4.90 14.18 9.88
C SER A 74 -5.53 12.90 10.47
N GLN A 75 -6.11 12.02 9.65
CA GLN A 75 -6.71 10.76 10.09
C GLN A 75 -5.68 9.64 10.31
N LYS A 76 -4.40 9.84 9.95
CA LYS A 76 -3.31 8.91 10.23
C LYS A 76 -3.51 7.49 9.66
N HIS A 77 -4.14 7.42 8.50
CA HIS A 77 -4.30 6.19 7.72
C HIS A 77 -2.99 5.88 6.99
N PHE A 78 -2.07 5.22 7.68
CA PHE A 78 -0.78 4.79 7.16
C PHE A 78 -0.35 3.47 7.83
N GLY A 79 0.60 2.79 7.19
CA GLY A 79 1.24 1.59 7.74
C GLY A 79 2.37 1.10 6.85
N ILE A 80 3.08 0.09 7.33
CA ILE A 80 4.13 -0.62 6.59
C ILE A 80 3.74 -2.09 6.44
N ILE A 81 3.84 -2.60 5.22
CA ILE A 81 3.40 -3.96 4.91
C ILE A 81 4.45 -4.97 5.36
N LYS A 82 4.19 -5.62 6.49
CA LYS A 82 5.04 -6.69 7.06
C LYS A 82 4.47 -8.09 6.88
N ASN A 83 3.20 -8.20 6.50
CA ASN A 83 2.56 -9.45 6.13
C ASN A 83 1.90 -9.30 4.76
N ILE A 84 2.29 -10.14 3.80
CA ILE A 84 1.74 -10.13 2.44
C ILE A 84 0.79 -11.32 2.29
N LEU A 85 -0.43 -11.01 1.88
CA LEU A 85 -1.40 -12.01 1.48
C LEU A 85 -1.32 -12.26 -0.03
N PRO A 86 -1.75 -13.44 -0.51
CA PRO A 86 -2.02 -13.64 -1.93
C PRO A 86 -3.03 -12.60 -2.45
N ASN A 87 -2.87 -12.18 -3.71
CA ASN A 87 -3.79 -11.28 -4.40
C ASN A 87 -4.11 -9.98 -3.63
N PHE A 88 -3.11 -9.42 -2.94
CA PHE A 88 -3.31 -8.30 -2.03
C PHE A 88 -3.25 -6.95 -2.75
N LEU A 89 -4.36 -6.23 -2.70
CA LEU A 89 -4.48 -4.87 -3.22
C LEU A 89 -4.74 -3.88 -2.09
N VAL A 90 -4.23 -2.67 -2.27
CA VAL A 90 -4.57 -1.51 -1.44
C VAL A 90 -5.27 -0.44 -2.27
N SER A 91 -6.01 0.42 -1.58
CA SER A 91 -6.73 1.53 -2.20
C SER A 91 -5.80 2.48 -2.97
N THR A 92 -6.26 3.00 -4.10
CA THR A 92 -5.59 4.14 -4.76
C THR A 92 -5.62 5.43 -3.93
N GLY A 93 -6.36 5.46 -2.81
CA GLY A 93 -6.26 6.54 -1.81
C GLY A 93 -4.91 6.55 -1.07
N PHE A 94 -4.15 5.46 -1.13
CA PHE A 94 -2.77 5.41 -0.65
C PHE A 94 -1.78 5.82 -1.73
N VAL A 95 -0.71 6.48 -1.30
CA VAL A 95 0.59 6.36 -1.97
C VAL A 95 1.29 5.13 -1.40
N VAL A 96 1.68 4.22 -2.29
CA VAL A 96 2.53 3.07 -1.95
C VAL A 96 3.98 3.46 -2.23
N LEU A 97 4.82 3.50 -1.21
CA LEU A 97 6.25 3.79 -1.33
C LEU A 97 7.06 2.49 -1.26
N GLU A 98 7.93 2.31 -2.24
CA GLU A 98 8.95 1.26 -2.27
C GLU A 98 10.32 1.91 -2.07
N ILE A 99 10.96 1.60 -0.94
CA ILE A 99 12.26 2.15 -0.56
C ILE A 99 13.36 1.30 -1.20
N ASP A 100 14.36 1.97 -1.77
CA ASP A 100 15.57 1.33 -2.29
C ASP A 100 16.43 0.87 -1.09
N PRO A 101 16.53 -0.45 -0.82
CA PRO A 101 17.20 -0.97 0.37
C PRO A 101 18.71 -0.74 0.34
N LEU A 102 19.29 -0.42 -0.82
CA LEU A 102 20.70 -0.03 -0.93
C LEU A 102 20.96 1.41 -0.48
N LYS A 103 19.90 2.22 -0.29
CA LYS A 103 20.00 3.64 0.06
C LYS A 103 19.38 3.99 1.41
N ALA A 104 18.37 3.26 1.86
CA ALA A 104 17.71 3.51 3.13
C ALA A 104 16.99 2.27 3.65
N ASP A 105 16.88 2.17 4.97
CA ASP A 105 16.04 1.19 5.63
C ASP A 105 14.56 1.61 5.61
N ALA A 106 13.66 0.69 5.25
CA ALA A 106 12.24 1.01 5.10
C ALA A 106 11.55 1.31 6.44
N ASP A 107 11.95 0.67 7.53
CA ASP A 107 11.40 0.92 8.85
C ASP A 107 11.80 2.31 9.36
N PHE A 108 13.07 2.69 9.16
CA PHE A 108 13.51 4.06 9.46
C PHE A 108 12.73 5.11 8.67
N ILE A 109 12.52 4.91 7.37
CA ILE A 109 11.73 5.84 6.56
C ILE A 109 10.27 5.87 7.01
N TYR A 110 9.70 4.73 7.37
CA TYR A 110 8.36 4.67 7.94
C TYR A 110 8.24 5.52 9.19
N TYR A 111 9.11 5.30 10.20
CA TYR A 111 9.12 6.08 11.43
C TYR A 111 9.38 7.58 11.21
N PHE A 112 10.16 7.95 10.18
CA PHE A 112 10.39 9.36 9.86
C PHE A 112 9.14 10.04 9.28
N LEU A 113 8.28 9.30 8.57
CA LEU A 113 7.10 9.84 7.90
C LEU A 113 5.86 9.94 8.79
N THR A 114 5.84 9.28 9.96
CA THR A 114 4.65 9.06 10.78
C THR A 114 4.82 9.50 12.22
#